data_AF-A0A7W0VSG3-F1
#
_entry.id   AF-A0A7W0VSG3-F1
#
_cell.length_a   1.000
_cell.length_b   1.000
_cell.length_c   1.000
_cell.angle_alpha   90.00
_cell.angle_beta   90.00
_cell.angle_gamma   90.00
#
_symmetry.space_group_name_H-M   'P 1'
#
loop_
_entity.id
_entity.type
_entity.pdbx_description
1 polymer ?
#
loop_
_entity_poly.entity_id
_entity_poly.type
_entity_poly.pdbx_seq_one_letter_code
_entity_poly.pdbx_strand_id
1 'polypeptide(L)'
;MRSLSFCFVALLASCATDATDGPATDDIEAPDEEGKVDSASELSVRVSGTTLWMNRTLERRGNAWVLRGRTSRNITDGHSFIFDDVFGEWAQRSARTFEVVYDLNNSGRTVPDGVNLFTSLSFVHSSSRPDHLTARVTVRPRVSSTTGPSSLALTAELTPIVNAGHTVYRLKGRSTKVITSVAPTMGTAVLVDPTHFTVDLDFDQLQTLASPDGELAVTAQLPTGPATIRAKLGLVVKKLGMTSGDVEAVFPSPQCTSSRRSCLAALPDGALDLSSCGEAVTVRVCQGQIGVTVDAAALASAKAASDAKLTALATDAVGLVGAGRAADLTNATREVIAGRLAFEQGAWLLSATARNAVLATATQVPLDDAYAYPLSFVDGIEPVPGDLAVTRNIATDAILGYLKRQDYVNSEFGRSYLELTKVFRAQHVASLKEFREASTRETFGAQPGKEFYIGRWIGTHTEVTIDSATGEATHVLVEID
;
A
#
# COMPACT_ATOMS: atom_id res chain seq x y z
N MET A 1 -38.99 15.48 48.67
CA MET A 1 -39.57 14.15 48.42
C MET A 1 -40.55 14.25 47.25
N ARG A 2 -40.15 13.78 46.06
CA ARG A 2 -41.03 13.58 44.90
C ARG A 2 -40.57 12.29 44.22
N SER A 3 -41.39 11.24 44.31
CA SER A 3 -41.19 9.96 43.63
C SER A 3 -41.46 10.11 42.14
N LEU A 4 -40.48 9.76 41.30
CA LEU A 4 -40.69 9.49 39.88
C LEU A 4 -40.93 7.99 39.71
N SER A 5 -42.13 7.64 39.26
CA SER A 5 -42.54 6.29 38.88
C SER A 5 -41.95 5.95 37.50
N PHE A 6 -41.14 4.90 37.42
CA PHE A 6 -40.64 4.33 36.16
C PHE A 6 -41.71 3.40 35.58
N CYS A 7 -42.36 3.83 34.50
CA CYS A 7 -43.22 2.96 33.69
C CYS A 7 -42.35 2.07 32.80
N PHE A 8 -42.37 0.77 33.08
CA PHE A 8 -41.75 -0.29 32.30
C PHE A 8 -42.68 -0.61 31.11
N VAL A 9 -42.37 -0.08 29.92
CA VAL A 9 -43.06 -0.47 28.68
C VAL A 9 -42.40 -1.74 28.15
N ALA A 10 -43.05 -2.88 28.36
CA ALA A 10 -42.68 -4.13 27.73
C ALA A 10 -43.04 -4.07 26.23
N LEU A 11 -42.02 -4.03 25.38
CA LEU A 11 -42.12 -4.28 23.94
C LEU A 11 -42.47 -5.76 23.73
N LEU A 12 -43.77 -6.04 23.58
CA LEU A 12 -44.24 -7.33 23.06
C LEU A 12 -43.90 -7.39 21.57
N ALA A 13 -42.94 -8.25 21.22
CA ALA A 13 -42.66 -8.65 19.85
C ALA A 13 -43.92 -9.29 19.25
N SER A 14 -44.52 -8.63 18.26
CA SER A 14 -45.56 -9.23 17.43
C SER A 14 -44.92 -10.23 16.47
N CYS A 15 -45.02 -11.52 16.78
CA CYS A 15 -44.83 -12.60 15.82
C CYS A 15 -46.02 -12.62 14.84
N ALA A 16 -46.02 -11.73 13.85
CA ALA A 16 -46.87 -11.86 12.68
C ALA A 16 -46.18 -12.82 11.71
N THR A 17 -46.75 -14.02 11.58
CA THR A 17 -46.37 -15.05 10.61
C THR A 17 -47.07 -14.73 9.28
N ASP A 18 -46.58 -13.71 8.58
CA ASP A 18 -46.88 -13.59 7.16
C ASP A 18 -45.92 -14.52 6.41
N ALA A 19 -46.47 -15.59 5.86
CA ALA A 19 -45.85 -16.37 4.81
C ALA A 19 -45.81 -15.49 3.55
N THR A 20 -44.93 -14.50 3.52
CA THR A 20 -44.53 -13.88 2.26
C THR A 20 -43.76 -14.94 1.48
N ASP A 21 -44.33 -15.40 0.36
CA ASP A 21 -43.74 -16.31 -0.65
C ASP A 21 -42.50 -15.71 -1.36
N GLY A 22 -41.71 -14.90 -0.66
CA GLY A 22 -40.46 -14.35 -1.14
C GLY A 22 -39.27 -15.28 -0.85
N PRO A 23 -38.14 -15.09 -1.57
CA PRO A 23 -36.93 -15.85 -1.29
C PRO A 23 -36.45 -15.61 0.14
N ALA A 24 -36.23 -16.69 0.89
CA ALA A 24 -35.69 -16.60 2.23
C ALA A 24 -34.22 -16.16 2.17
N THR A 25 -33.88 -15.16 2.98
CA THR A 25 -32.55 -14.56 3.08
C THR A 25 -32.23 -14.28 4.54
N ASP A 26 -30.97 -14.49 4.92
CA ASP A 26 -30.43 -14.13 6.24
C ASP A 26 -29.03 -13.55 6.05
N ASP A 27 -28.72 -12.46 6.75
CA ASP A 27 -27.44 -11.75 6.67
C ASP A 27 -26.99 -11.18 8.01
N ILE A 28 -25.67 -11.19 8.20
CA ILE A 28 -25.02 -10.63 9.37
C ILE A 28 -23.79 -9.82 8.96
N GLU A 29 -23.58 -8.72 9.66
CA GLU A 29 -22.33 -7.96 9.66
C GLU A 29 -21.56 -8.35 10.91
N ALA A 30 -20.29 -8.73 10.74
CA ALA A 30 -19.41 -9.01 11.85
C ALA A 30 -19.29 -7.74 12.70
N PRO A 31 -19.35 -7.84 14.04
CA PRO A 31 -19.40 -6.66 14.89
C PRO A 31 -18.18 -5.75 14.69
N ASP A 32 -18.44 -4.45 14.59
CA ASP A 32 -17.44 -3.39 14.65
C ASP A 32 -16.99 -3.26 16.12
N GLU A 33 -15.89 -3.91 16.45
CA GLU A 33 -15.42 -4.05 17.83
C GLU A 33 -14.72 -2.78 18.34
N GLU A 34 -15.49 -1.80 18.84
CA GLU A 34 -14.93 -0.67 19.60
C GLU A 34 -14.57 -1.01 21.06
N GLY A 35 -14.47 -2.27 21.47
CA GLY A 35 -13.92 -2.57 22.80
C GLY A 35 -14.19 -3.92 23.46
N LYS A 36 -14.72 -4.92 22.75
CA LYS A 36 -14.84 -6.28 23.29
C LYS A 36 -14.40 -7.28 22.23
N VAL A 37 -13.28 -7.95 22.50
CA VAL A 37 -12.75 -9.07 21.72
C VAL A 37 -13.75 -10.22 21.84
N ASP A 38 -14.71 -10.33 20.93
CA ASP A 38 -15.66 -11.45 20.96
C ASP A 38 -15.16 -12.62 20.10
N SER A 39 -14.69 -13.60 20.86
CA SER A 39 -14.22 -14.98 20.66
C SER A 39 -14.78 -15.86 19.54
N ALA A 40 -15.74 -15.42 18.73
CA ALA A 40 -16.34 -16.29 17.71
C ALA A 40 -15.39 -16.47 16.51
N SER A 41 -14.76 -17.65 16.44
CA SER A 41 -13.93 -18.06 15.31
C SER A 41 -14.74 -18.30 14.02
N GLU A 42 -16.07 -18.43 14.14
CA GLU A 42 -17.00 -18.65 13.04
C GLU A 42 -18.15 -17.62 13.07
N LEU A 43 -18.62 -17.24 11.88
CA LEU A 43 -19.88 -16.52 11.64
C LEU A 43 -20.93 -17.52 11.17
N SER A 44 -22.21 -17.30 11.45
CA SER A 44 -23.27 -18.20 10.99
C SER A 44 -24.56 -17.51 10.58
N VAL A 45 -25.19 -18.01 9.52
CA VAL A 45 -26.51 -17.60 9.01
C VAL A 45 -27.39 -18.81 8.75
N ARG A 46 -28.71 -18.64 8.76
CA ARG A 46 -29.67 -19.73 8.58
C ARG A 46 -30.78 -19.35 7.60
N VAL A 47 -30.91 -20.16 6.54
CA VAL A 47 -31.95 -20.00 5.52
C VAL A 47 -32.61 -21.34 5.25
N SER A 48 -33.95 -21.36 5.21
CA SER A 48 -34.76 -22.54 4.86
C SER A 48 -34.35 -23.81 5.63
N GLY A 49 -34.13 -23.66 6.95
CA GLY A 49 -33.74 -24.76 7.83
C GLY A 49 -32.30 -25.26 7.65
N THR A 50 -31.48 -24.58 6.83
CA THR A 50 -30.06 -24.87 6.62
C THR A 50 -29.22 -23.80 7.31
N THR A 51 -28.25 -24.20 8.13
CA THR A 51 -27.30 -23.27 8.75
C THR A 51 -25.97 -23.38 8.02
N LEU A 52 -25.39 -22.23 7.70
CA LEU A 52 -24.04 -22.07 7.16
C LEU A 52 -23.17 -21.48 8.26
N TRP A 53 -22.00 -22.06 8.48
CA TRP A 53 -20.93 -21.49 9.29
C TRP A 53 -19.72 -21.22 8.41
N MET A 54 -19.10 -20.06 8.60
CA MET A 54 -17.88 -19.67 7.91
C MET A 54 -16.81 -19.27 8.92
N ASN A 55 -15.58 -19.71 8.70
CA ASN A 55 -14.46 -19.18 9.47
C ASN A 55 -14.39 -17.66 9.31
N ARG A 56 -14.25 -16.94 10.43
CA ARG A 56 -14.16 -15.49 10.43
C ARG A 56 -12.87 -15.01 9.76
N THR A 57 -11.77 -15.75 9.93
CA THR A 57 -10.46 -15.42 9.35
C THR A 57 -10.19 -16.29 8.13
N LEU A 58 -9.56 -15.71 7.11
CA LEU A 58 -9.02 -16.47 5.99
C LEU A 58 -7.61 -16.96 6.34
N GLU A 59 -7.31 -18.19 5.95
CA GLU A 59 -6.00 -18.81 6.15
C GLU A 59 -5.10 -18.49 4.96
N ARG A 60 -3.82 -18.21 5.22
CA ARG A 60 -2.80 -18.13 4.17
C ARG A 60 -2.27 -19.53 3.85
N ARG A 61 -2.37 -19.96 2.59
CA ARG A 61 -1.75 -21.21 2.09
C ARG A 61 -0.89 -20.92 0.88
N GLY A 62 0.42 -20.79 1.07
CA GLY A 62 1.34 -20.42 -0.02
C GLY A 62 0.96 -19.07 -0.64
N ASN A 63 0.62 -19.08 -1.94
CA ASN A 63 0.16 -17.91 -2.69
C ASN A 63 -1.37 -17.80 -2.80
N ALA A 64 -2.11 -18.34 -1.84
CA ALA A 64 -3.56 -18.27 -1.84
C ALA A 64 -4.15 -17.91 -0.47
N TRP A 65 -5.34 -17.31 -0.51
CA TRP A 65 -6.22 -17.20 0.65
C TRP A 65 -7.24 -18.33 0.65
N VAL A 66 -7.48 -18.94 1.81
CA VAL A 66 -8.43 -20.04 1.95
C VAL A 66 -9.55 -19.64 2.91
N LEU A 67 -10.78 -19.65 2.40
CA LEU A 67 -11.99 -19.50 3.20
C LEU A 67 -12.60 -20.87 3.43
N ARG A 68 -12.88 -21.23 4.68
CA ARG A 68 -13.43 -22.55 5.04
C ARG A 68 -14.84 -22.43 5.58
N GLY A 69 -15.67 -23.39 5.20
CA GLY A 69 -17.07 -23.45 5.54
C GLY A 69 -17.61 -24.79 5.92
N ARG A 70 -18.74 -24.76 6.64
CA ARG A 70 -19.53 -25.95 6.92
C ARG A 70 -21.01 -25.64 6.93
N THR A 71 -21.83 -26.65 6.66
CA THR A 71 -23.28 -26.53 6.61
C THR A 71 -23.96 -27.59 7.49
N SER A 72 -25.24 -27.39 7.81
CA SER A 72 -26.01 -28.36 8.61
C SER A 72 -26.53 -29.53 7.77
N ARG A 73 -26.36 -29.49 6.45
CA ARG A 73 -26.84 -30.47 5.47
C ARG A 73 -25.67 -31.06 4.68
N ASN A 74 -25.90 -32.21 4.05
CA ASN A 74 -24.91 -32.78 3.16
C ASN A 74 -24.89 -32.02 1.83
N ILE A 75 -23.71 -31.58 1.43
CA ILE A 75 -23.42 -30.89 0.17
C ILE A 75 -23.16 -31.96 -0.90
N THR A 76 -23.70 -31.74 -2.09
CA THR A 76 -23.49 -32.61 -3.27
C THR A 76 -22.63 -31.94 -4.33
N ASP A 77 -22.62 -30.61 -4.38
CA ASP A 77 -21.85 -29.82 -5.34
C ASP A 77 -21.71 -28.36 -4.86
N GLY A 78 -20.82 -27.61 -5.48
CA GLY A 78 -20.68 -26.18 -5.27
C GLY A 78 -19.68 -25.51 -6.20
N HIS A 79 -19.76 -24.19 -6.30
CA HIS A 79 -18.80 -23.38 -7.04
C HIS A 79 -18.76 -21.96 -6.45
N SER A 80 -17.66 -21.24 -6.68
CA SER A 80 -17.49 -19.85 -6.24
C SER A 80 -17.39 -18.91 -7.44
N PHE A 81 -17.97 -17.72 -7.29
CA PHE A 81 -18.10 -16.75 -8.37
C PHE A 81 -18.21 -15.32 -7.84
N ILE A 82 -17.93 -14.36 -8.71
CA ILE A 82 -18.35 -12.96 -8.61
C ILE A 82 -19.14 -12.72 -9.88
N PHE A 83 -20.45 -12.42 -9.78
CA PHE A 83 -21.38 -12.11 -10.89
C PHE A 83 -20.95 -12.63 -12.29
N ASP A 84 -21.57 -13.72 -12.74
CA ASP A 84 -21.30 -14.40 -14.02
C ASP A 84 -19.88 -14.97 -14.23
N ASP A 85 -18.88 -14.55 -13.45
CA ASP A 85 -17.50 -15.03 -13.57
C ASP A 85 -17.13 -16.03 -12.46
N VAL A 86 -16.62 -17.20 -12.87
CA VAL A 86 -16.04 -18.18 -11.94
C VAL A 86 -14.85 -17.56 -11.22
N PHE A 87 -14.88 -17.61 -9.89
CA PHE A 87 -13.94 -16.88 -9.07
C PHE A 87 -13.59 -17.66 -7.80
N GLY A 88 -12.32 -18.04 -7.69
CA GLY A 88 -11.84 -18.94 -6.64
C GLY A 88 -12.13 -20.42 -6.96
N GLU A 89 -11.25 -21.29 -6.46
CA GLU A 89 -11.37 -22.73 -6.59
C GLU A 89 -12.16 -23.29 -5.41
N TRP A 90 -13.34 -23.84 -5.69
CA TRP A 90 -14.17 -24.50 -4.68
C TRP A 90 -13.79 -25.98 -4.55
N ALA A 91 -13.73 -26.47 -3.32
CA ALA A 91 -13.52 -27.89 -3.06
C ALA A 91 -14.37 -28.37 -1.87
N GLN A 92 -15.10 -29.48 -2.08
CA GLN A 92 -15.71 -30.22 -0.98
C GLN A 92 -14.62 -30.93 -0.16
N ARG A 93 -14.64 -30.74 1.17
CA ARG A 93 -13.69 -31.37 2.10
C ARG A 93 -14.30 -32.55 2.85
N SER A 94 -15.60 -32.51 3.08
CA SER A 94 -16.38 -33.64 3.60
C SER A 94 -17.84 -33.50 3.17
N ALA A 95 -18.71 -34.43 3.61
CA ALA A 95 -20.14 -34.34 3.34
C ALA A 95 -20.75 -32.98 3.73
N ARG A 96 -20.20 -32.26 4.72
CA ARG A 96 -20.76 -31.00 5.23
C ARG A 96 -19.78 -29.85 5.30
N THR A 97 -18.57 -30.01 4.76
CA THR A 97 -17.53 -28.97 4.82
C THR A 97 -16.94 -28.73 3.45
N PHE A 98 -16.57 -27.49 3.19
CA PHE A 98 -15.97 -27.06 1.94
C PHE A 98 -14.92 -25.98 2.21
N GLU A 99 -14.14 -25.67 1.19
CA GLU A 99 -13.32 -24.46 1.17
C GLU A 99 -13.35 -23.80 -0.21
N VAL A 100 -13.00 -22.52 -0.23
CA VAL A 100 -12.77 -21.73 -1.43
C VAL A 100 -11.35 -21.18 -1.35
N VAL A 101 -10.56 -21.43 -2.40
CA VAL A 101 -9.16 -21.01 -2.52
C VAL A 101 -9.06 -19.87 -3.53
N TYR A 102 -8.56 -18.71 -3.11
CA TYR A 102 -8.34 -17.55 -3.96
C TYR A 102 -6.85 -17.40 -4.26
N ASP A 103 -6.43 -17.81 -5.46
CA ASP A 103 -5.05 -17.64 -5.93
C ASP A 103 -4.71 -16.16 -6.17
N LEU A 104 -3.58 -15.71 -5.64
CA LEU A 104 -3.24 -14.29 -5.61
C LEU A 104 -2.70 -13.72 -6.91
N ASN A 105 -2.31 -14.56 -7.86
CA ASN A 105 -1.87 -14.10 -9.18
C ASN A 105 -3.07 -13.77 -10.07
N ASN A 106 -4.23 -14.39 -9.82
CA ASN A 106 -5.43 -14.25 -10.65
C ASN A 106 -6.57 -13.55 -9.91
N SER A 107 -7.20 -14.24 -8.97
CA SER A 107 -8.46 -13.81 -8.34
C SER A 107 -8.25 -13.10 -6.99
N GLY A 108 -7.20 -13.43 -6.26
CA GLY A 108 -7.01 -12.98 -4.87
C GLY A 108 -6.85 -11.46 -4.69
N ARG A 109 -6.57 -10.71 -5.76
CA ARG A 109 -6.37 -9.25 -5.71
C ARG A 109 -7.61 -8.47 -5.27
N THR A 110 -8.80 -8.89 -5.67
CA THR A 110 -10.04 -8.18 -5.36
C THR A 110 -10.72 -8.65 -4.07
N VAL A 111 -10.27 -9.76 -3.46
CA VAL A 111 -10.80 -10.27 -2.18
C VAL A 111 -10.78 -9.20 -1.08
N PRO A 112 -9.67 -8.52 -0.78
CA PRO A 112 -9.64 -7.46 0.24
C PRO A 112 -10.40 -6.18 -0.16
N ASP A 113 -10.74 -5.99 -1.44
CA ASP A 113 -11.54 -4.85 -1.92
C ASP A 113 -13.00 -4.93 -1.45
N GLY A 114 -13.39 -6.05 -0.81
CA GLY A 114 -14.72 -6.32 -0.28
C GLY A 114 -15.80 -6.21 -1.32
N VAL A 115 -15.49 -6.77 -2.49
CA VAL A 115 -16.49 -7.26 -3.43
C VAL A 115 -17.36 -8.33 -2.76
N ASN A 116 -18.54 -8.56 -3.30
CA ASN A 116 -19.37 -9.69 -2.89
C ASN A 116 -18.83 -10.96 -3.53
N LEU A 117 -18.30 -11.85 -2.71
CA LEU A 117 -17.86 -13.19 -3.12
C LEU A 117 -19.02 -14.14 -2.89
N PHE A 118 -19.41 -14.88 -3.92
CA PHE A 118 -20.52 -15.82 -3.82
C PHE A 118 -20.03 -17.26 -3.86
N THR A 119 -20.78 -18.13 -3.18
CA THR A 119 -20.60 -19.58 -3.27
C THR A 119 -21.96 -20.23 -3.40
N SER A 120 -22.23 -20.81 -4.56
CA SER A 120 -23.42 -21.65 -4.76
C SER A 120 -23.17 -23.03 -4.16
N LEU A 121 -24.13 -23.55 -3.43
CA LEU A 121 -24.07 -24.85 -2.77
C LEU A 121 -25.32 -25.66 -3.14
N SER A 122 -25.09 -26.86 -3.65
CA SER A 122 -26.13 -27.87 -3.88
C SER A 122 -26.15 -28.86 -2.72
N PHE A 123 -27.33 -29.30 -2.34
CA PHE A 123 -27.53 -30.19 -1.21
C PHE A 123 -28.22 -31.48 -1.62
N VAL A 124 -28.08 -32.51 -0.78
CA VAL A 124 -28.93 -33.69 -0.87
C VAL A 124 -30.41 -33.27 -0.78
N HIS A 125 -31.20 -33.79 -1.72
CA HIS A 125 -32.60 -33.44 -1.90
C HIS A 125 -33.42 -33.63 -0.62
N SER A 126 -34.35 -32.71 -0.37
CA SER A 126 -35.24 -32.71 0.79
C SER A 126 -36.58 -32.11 0.40
N SER A 127 -37.68 -32.85 0.55
CA SER A 127 -39.02 -32.39 0.14
C SER A 127 -39.49 -31.08 0.78
N SER A 128 -38.90 -30.70 1.93
CA SER A 128 -39.24 -29.51 2.70
C SER A 128 -38.22 -28.36 2.60
N ARG A 129 -37.16 -28.49 1.79
CA ARG A 129 -36.07 -27.49 1.74
C ARG A 129 -35.55 -27.34 0.31
N PRO A 130 -35.08 -26.15 -0.08
CA PRO A 130 -34.48 -25.95 -1.39
C PRO A 130 -33.23 -26.81 -1.56
N ASP A 131 -32.99 -27.25 -2.79
CA ASP A 131 -31.81 -28.04 -3.15
C ASP A 131 -30.57 -27.17 -3.38
N HIS A 132 -30.75 -25.86 -3.57
CA HIS A 132 -29.69 -24.90 -3.82
C HIS A 132 -29.80 -23.71 -2.86
N LEU A 133 -28.66 -23.25 -2.35
CA LEU A 133 -28.54 -21.98 -1.63
C LEU A 133 -27.25 -21.28 -2.08
N THR A 134 -27.26 -19.96 -2.05
CA THR A 134 -26.09 -19.14 -2.38
C THR A 134 -25.63 -18.39 -1.14
N ALA A 135 -24.38 -18.59 -0.75
CA ALA A 135 -23.72 -17.81 0.28
C ALA A 135 -23.11 -16.54 -0.32
N ARG A 136 -23.15 -15.44 0.44
CA ARG A 136 -22.46 -14.18 0.17
C ARG A 136 -21.42 -13.96 1.26
N VAL A 137 -20.21 -13.60 0.88
CA VAL A 137 -19.13 -13.21 1.77
C VAL A 137 -18.52 -11.90 1.30
N THR A 138 -18.31 -10.97 2.23
CA THR A 138 -17.49 -9.77 1.99
C THR A 138 -16.29 -9.83 2.92
N VAL A 139 -15.08 -9.75 2.35
CA VAL A 139 -13.82 -9.85 3.10
C VAL A 139 -13.18 -8.47 3.23
N ARG A 140 -12.55 -8.19 4.38
CA ARG A 140 -11.77 -6.98 4.63
C ARG A 140 -10.43 -7.30 5.27
N PRO A 141 -9.39 -6.51 5.00
CA PRO A 141 -8.19 -6.54 5.82
C PRO A 141 -8.47 -5.96 7.21
N ARG A 142 -7.89 -6.59 8.24
CA ARG A 142 -8.07 -6.22 9.64
C ARG A 142 -6.77 -6.41 10.41
N VAL A 143 -6.53 -5.53 11.37
CA VAL A 143 -5.54 -5.68 12.43
C VAL A 143 -6.02 -6.78 13.38
N SER A 144 -5.27 -7.89 13.43
CA SER A 144 -5.59 -9.04 14.28
C SER A 144 -5.04 -8.88 15.70
N SER A 145 -3.93 -8.19 15.85
CA SER A 145 -3.36 -7.84 17.16
C SER A 145 -2.47 -6.60 17.05
N THR A 146 -2.30 -5.90 18.17
CA THR A 146 -1.38 -4.77 18.29
C THR A 146 -0.50 -4.92 19.52
N THR A 147 0.76 -4.48 19.44
CA THR A 147 1.66 -4.31 20.58
C THR A 147 2.29 -2.92 20.54
N GLY A 148 2.59 -2.32 21.69
CA GLY A 148 3.15 -0.97 21.77
C GLY A 148 2.53 -0.14 22.90
N PRO A 149 2.86 1.16 22.96
CA PRO A 149 2.36 2.04 24.01
C PRO A 149 0.88 2.35 23.81
N SER A 150 0.11 2.43 24.91
CA SER A 150 -1.31 2.76 24.89
C SER A 150 -1.61 4.20 24.44
N SER A 151 -0.58 5.04 24.28
CA SER A 151 -0.69 6.37 23.70
C SER A 151 -0.88 6.35 22.18
N LEU A 152 -0.78 5.19 21.53
CA LEU A 152 -1.09 4.98 20.13
C LEU A 152 -2.18 3.92 20.00
N ALA A 153 -3.10 4.13 19.08
CA ALA A 153 -4.12 3.15 18.72
C ALA A 153 -4.32 3.13 17.22
N LEU A 154 -4.65 1.96 16.69
CA LEU A 154 -4.99 1.73 15.29
C LEU A 154 -6.46 1.28 15.20
N THR A 155 -7.15 1.63 14.12
CA THR A 155 -8.46 1.03 13.85
C THR A 155 -8.30 -0.45 13.53
N ALA A 156 -9.30 -1.25 13.90
CA ALA A 156 -9.27 -2.67 13.59
C ALA A 156 -9.32 -2.90 12.08
N GLU A 157 -10.25 -2.27 11.36
CA GLU A 157 -10.41 -2.46 9.92
C GLU A 157 -9.50 -1.54 9.10
N LEU A 158 -9.03 -2.06 7.96
CA LEU A 158 -8.46 -1.26 6.88
C LEU A 158 -9.51 -1.07 5.80
N THR A 159 -9.86 0.18 5.51
CA THR A 159 -10.91 0.53 4.55
C THR A 159 -10.29 0.65 3.15
N PRO A 160 -10.74 -0.12 2.15
CA PRO A 160 -10.29 0.10 0.77
C PRO A 160 -10.89 1.39 0.23
N ILE A 161 -10.04 2.25 -0.32
CA ILE A 161 -10.42 3.54 -0.90
C ILE A 161 -9.78 3.70 -2.27
N VAL A 162 -10.29 4.61 -3.09
CA VAL A 162 -9.59 5.02 -4.32
C VAL A 162 -8.68 6.19 -3.97
N ASN A 163 -7.38 6.00 -4.16
CA ASN A 163 -6.37 7.05 -4.05
C ASN A 163 -5.47 7.03 -5.29
N ALA A 164 -5.30 8.17 -5.94
CA ALA A 164 -4.53 8.32 -7.19
C ALA A 164 -4.95 7.32 -8.29
N GLY A 165 -6.23 6.95 -8.33
CA GLY A 165 -6.80 5.99 -9.27
C GLY A 165 -6.58 4.51 -8.93
N HIS A 166 -5.86 4.21 -7.85
CA HIS A 166 -5.58 2.86 -7.35
C HIS A 166 -6.41 2.55 -6.10
N THR A 167 -6.68 1.27 -5.87
CA THR A 167 -7.27 0.84 -4.60
C THR A 167 -6.14 0.72 -3.58
N VAL A 168 -6.23 1.48 -2.49
CA VAL A 168 -5.32 1.36 -1.35
C VAL A 168 -6.11 1.02 -0.09
N TYR A 169 -5.47 0.33 0.84
CA TYR A 169 -6.07 -0.12 2.10
C TYR A 169 -5.67 0.84 3.20
N ARG A 170 -6.58 1.76 3.53
CA ARG A 170 -6.33 2.81 4.52
C ARG A 170 -6.55 2.29 5.93
N LEU A 171 -5.48 2.27 6.71
CA LEU A 171 -5.50 2.12 8.15
C LEU A 171 -5.57 3.50 8.81
N LYS A 172 -6.41 3.68 9.82
CA LYS A 172 -6.45 4.91 10.63
C LYS A 172 -5.75 4.67 11.95
N GLY A 173 -5.03 5.69 12.42
CA GLY A 173 -4.40 5.69 13.72
C GLY A 173 -4.66 6.98 14.48
N ARG A 174 -4.54 6.90 15.81
CA ARG A 174 -4.66 8.05 16.70
C ARG A 174 -3.64 7.99 17.82
N SER A 175 -3.30 9.15 18.35
CA SER A 175 -2.52 9.30 19.56
C SER A 175 -3.25 10.11 20.62
N THR A 176 -2.95 9.84 21.89
CA THR A 176 -3.37 10.70 23.01
C THR A 176 -2.47 11.93 23.18
N LYS A 177 -1.40 12.04 22.39
CA LYS A 177 -0.45 13.16 22.38
C LYS A 177 -0.35 13.75 20.97
N VAL A 178 0.18 14.97 20.87
CA VAL A 178 0.49 15.60 19.58
C VAL A 178 1.55 14.78 18.85
N ILE A 179 1.37 14.59 17.56
CA ILE A 179 2.27 13.91 16.64
C ILE A 179 2.91 14.96 15.74
N THR A 180 4.24 14.99 15.67
CA THR A 180 4.96 15.89 14.75
C THR A 180 5.29 15.21 13.42
N SER A 181 5.52 13.90 13.43
CA SER A 181 5.66 13.08 12.23
C SER A 181 5.28 11.63 12.50
N VAL A 182 4.95 10.90 11.44
CA VAL A 182 4.61 9.48 11.49
C VAL A 182 5.31 8.75 10.34
N ALA A 183 5.91 7.60 10.64
CA ALA A 183 6.63 6.78 9.66
C ALA A 183 6.25 5.31 9.85
N PRO A 184 5.63 4.67 8.84
CA PRO A 184 5.37 3.23 8.86
C PRO A 184 6.54 2.46 8.23
N THR A 185 6.69 1.17 8.57
CA THR A 185 7.66 0.29 7.89
C THR A 185 7.28 0.00 6.44
N MET A 186 6.00 0.11 6.10
CA MET A 186 5.45 -0.04 4.75
C MET A 186 4.23 0.88 4.56
N GLY A 187 3.98 1.28 3.31
CA GLY A 187 2.90 2.20 2.98
C GLY A 187 3.27 3.66 3.15
N THR A 188 2.30 4.52 2.87
CA THR A 188 2.43 5.97 2.97
C THR A 188 1.60 6.47 4.14
N ALA A 189 2.24 7.17 5.09
CA ALA A 189 1.53 7.77 6.20
C ALA A 189 1.31 9.28 6.01
N VAL A 190 0.16 9.76 6.48
CA VAL A 190 -0.22 11.18 6.44
C VAL A 190 -0.81 11.56 7.79
N LEU A 191 -0.38 12.69 8.36
CA LEU A 191 -1.06 13.30 9.50
C LEU A 191 -2.35 13.95 8.99
N VAL A 192 -3.47 13.53 9.55
CA VAL A 192 -4.79 14.14 9.27
C VAL A 192 -4.96 15.39 10.12
N ASP A 193 -4.53 15.31 11.38
CA ASP A 193 -4.49 16.40 12.34
C ASP A 193 -3.39 16.11 13.39
N PRO A 194 -3.17 16.97 14.40
CA PRO A 194 -2.12 16.76 15.39
C PRO A 194 -2.21 15.45 16.19
N THR A 195 -3.32 14.72 16.19
CA THR A 195 -3.49 13.47 16.94
C THR A 195 -3.94 12.30 16.08
N HIS A 196 -4.32 12.50 14.82
CA HIS A 196 -4.77 11.46 13.91
C HIS A 196 -3.87 11.33 12.68
N PHE A 197 -3.72 10.08 12.24
CA PHE A 197 -2.97 9.77 11.03
C PHE A 197 -3.65 8.66 10.24
N THR A 198 -3.27 8.54 8.97
CA THR A 198 -3.63 7.41 8.11
C THR A 198 -2.37 6.74 7.60
N VAL A 199 -2.44 5.45 7.32
CA VAL A 199 -1.44 4.68 6.58
C VAL A 199 -2.13 4.01 5.41
N ASP A 200 -1.74 4.35 4.20
CA ASP A 200 -2.24 3.75 2.98
C ASP A 200 -1.27 2.65 2.54
N LEU A 201 -1.77 1.42 2.45
CA LEU A 201 -1.05 0.26 1.93
C LEU A 201 -1.54 -0.05 0.52
N ASP A 202 -0.63 -0.30 -0.41
CA ASP A 202 -1.01 -0.96 -1.66
C ASP A 202 -1.30 -2.46 -1.42
N PHE A 203 -1.78 -3.15 -2.45
CA PHE A 203 -2.11 -4.56 -2.34
C PHE A 203 -0.91 -5.46 -2.04
N ASP A 204 0.24 -5.21 -2.67
CA ASP A 204 1.42 -6.07 -2.51
C ASP A 204 2.02 -5.92 -1.09
N GLN A 205 1.99 -4.69 -0.55
CA GLN A 205 2.33 -4.39 0.84
C GLN A 205 1.35 -5.04 1.81
N LEU A 206 0.03 -4.89 1.60
CA LEU A 206 -0.97 -5.56 2.42
C LEU A 206 -0.73 -7.08 2.42
N GLN A 207 -0.46 -7.66 1.25
CA GLN A 207 -0.26 -9.09 1.10
C GLN A 207 0.99 -9.57 1.85
N THR A 208 2.07 -8.79 1.80
CA THR A 208 3.30 -9.04 2.55
C THR A 208 3.03 -8.99 4.07
N LEU A 209 2.31 -7.97 4.52
CA LEU A 209 1.99 -7.75 5.93
C LEU A 209 0.97 -8.75 6.50
N ALA A 210 0.11 -9.31 5.66
CA ALA A 210 -0.87 -10.33 6.04
C ALA A 210 -0.29 -11.76 6.01
N SER A 211 1.00 -11.92 5.70
CA SER A 211 1.72 -13.19 5.88
C SER A 211 1.90 -13.50 7.38
N PRO A 212 2.17 -14.78 7.76
CA PRO A 212 2.36 -15.15 9.16
C PRO A 212 3.44 -14.32 9.88
N ASP A 213 4.53 -14.01 9.18
CA ASP A 213 5.66 -13.26 9.70
C ASP A 213 5.53 -11.74 9.49
N GLY A 214 4.61 -11.31 8.62
CA GLY A 214 4.35 -9.90 8.32
C GLY A 214 3.97 -9.11 9.56
N GLU A 215 4.54 -7.92 9.71
CA GLU A 215 4.22 -6.99 10.79
C GLU A 215 4.36 -5.54 10.30
N LEU A 216 3.32 -4.75 10.53
CA LEU A 216 3.37 -3.32 10.29
C LEU A 216 3.84 -2.63 11.57
N ALA A 217 4.94 -1.88 11.53
CA ALA A 217 5.32 -1.00 12.62
C ALA A 217 5.11 0.46 12.21
N VAL A 218 4.46 1.23 13.06
CA VAL A 218 4.21 2.67 12.85
C VAL A 218 4.85 3.43 13.99
N THR A 219 5.82 4.28 13.66
CA THR A 219 6.53 5.13 14.62
C THR A 219 6.01 6.56 14.50
N ALA A 220 5.47 7.08 15.59
CA ALA A 220 5.04 8.47 15.73
C ALA A 220 6.07 9.23 16.58
N GLN A 221 6.46 10.43 16.14
CA GLN A 221 7.27 11.35 16.93
C GLN A 221 6.36 12.15 17.86
N LEU A 222 6.51 11.92 19.18
CA LEU A 222 5.74 12.57 20.23
C LEU A 222 6.65 13.52 21.03
N PRO A 223 6.10 14.48 21.80
CA PRO A 223 6.89 15.35 22.67
C PRO A 223 7.76 14.62 23.70
N THR A 224 7.40 13.37 24.05
CA THR A 224 8.14 12.53 24.98
C THR A 224 9.18 11.61 24.31
N GLY A 225 9.41 11.78 23.01
CA GLY A 225 10.22 10.89 22.18
C GLY A 225 9.39 9.98 21.25
N PRO A 226 10.05 9.21 20.38
CA PRO A 226 9.39 8.31 19.44
C PRO A 226 8.60 7.22 20.16
N ALA A 227 7.41 6.93 19.65
CA ALA A 227 6.55 5.84 20.10
C ALA A 227 6.20 4.94 18.91
N THR A 228 6.33 3.61 19.08
CA THR A 228 6.08 2.65 18.01
C THR A 228 4.96 1.70 18.38
N ILE A 229 3.92 1.63 17.55
CA ILE A 229 2.88 0.59 17.60
C ILE A 229 3.12 -0.42 16.48
N ARG A 230 3.01 -1.70 16.80
CA ARG A 230 3.18 -2.83 15.89
C ARG A 230 1.85 -3.54 15.72
N ALA A 231 1.53 -3.95 14.51
CA ALA A 231 0.27 -4.58 14.15
C ALA A 231 0.48 -5.81 13.27
N LYS A 232 -0.21 -6.90 13.61
CA LYS A 232 -0.39 -8.05 12.72
C LYS A 232 -1.65 -7.85 11.88
N LEU A 233 -1.55 -8.10 10.58
CA LEU A 233 -2.68 -7.98 9.66
C LEU A 233 -3.19 -9.37 9.25
N GLY A 234 -4.47 -9.45 8.92
CA GLY A 234 -5.09 -10.62 8.32
C GLY A 234 -6.31 -10.23 7.50
N LEU A 235 -6.91 -11.20 6.83
CA LEU A 235 -8.18 -11.03 6.13
C LEU A 235 -9.30 -11.66 6.95
N VAL A 236 -10.40 -10.94 7.10
CA VAL A 236 -11.57 -11.39 7.85
C VAL A 236 -12.86 -11.22 7.06
N VAL A 237 -13.83 -12.09 7.30
CA VAL A 237 -15.19 -11.94 6.82
C VAL A 237 -15.85 -10.79 7.59
N LYS A 238 -16.19 -9.71 6.87
CA LYS A 238 -16.98 -8.59 7.36
C LYS A 238 -18.47 -8.86 7.25
N LYS A 239 -18.93 -9.42 6.13
CA LYS A 239 -20.35 -9.75 5.91
C LYS A 239 -20.50 -11.19 5.53
N LEU A 240 -21.49 -11.86 6.13
CA LEU A 240 -21.93 -13.19 5.76
C LEU A 240 -23.43 -13.13 5.49
N GLY A 241 -23.85 -13.55 4.31
CA GLY A 241 -25.25 -13.73 3.97
C GLY A 241 -25.49 -15.08 3.32
N MET A 242 -26.74 -15.52 3.30
CA MET A 242 -27.18 -16.66 2.53
C MET A 242 -28.57 -16.38 1.97
N THR A 243 -28.87 -16.89 0.79
CA THR A 243 -30.19 -16.77 0.18
C THR A 243 -30.58 -18.03 -0.58
N SER A 244 -31.88 -18.22 -0.74
CA SER A 244 -32.50 -19.22 -1.61
C SER A 244 -33.00 -18.61 -2.93
N GLY A 245 -32.94 -17.28 -3.07
CA GLY A 245 -33.40 -16.56 -4.25
C GLY A 245 -32.30 -16.25 -5.25
N ASP A 246 -32.68 -15.43 -6.22
CA ASP A 246 -31.74 -14.80 -7.14
C ASP A 246 -30.78 -13.87 -6.38
N VAL A 247 -29.48 -14.17 -6.51
CA VAL A 247 -28.41 -13.47 -5.82
C VAL A 247 -28.30 -12.01 -6.25
N GLU A 248 -28.63 -11.68 -7.50
CA GLU A 248 -28.54 -10.31 -8.01
C GLU A 248 -29.69 -9.45 -7.51
N ALA A 249 -30.87 -10.04 -7.34
CA ALA A 249 -32.02 -9.36 -6.76
C ALA A 249 -31.82 -9.11 -5.26
N VAL A 250 -31.24 -10.09 -4.54
CA VAL A 250 -31.08 -10.04 -3.07
C VAL A 250 -29.84 -9.24 -2.67
N PHE A 251 -28.74 -9.40 -3.39
CA PHE A 251 -27.45 -8.75 -3.12
C PHE A 251 -26.97 -7.98 -4.35
N PRO A 252 -27.67 -6.91 -4.74
CA PRO A 252 -27.40 -6.21 -5.99
C PRO A 252 -25.99 -5.67 -6.03
N SER A 253 -25.40 -5.71 -7.23
CA SER A 253 -24.15 -5.02 -7.53
C SER A 253 -24.27 -3.54 -7.16
N PRO A 254 -23.24 -2.94 -6.51
CA PRO A 254 -23.24 -1.52 -6.24
C PRO A 254 -23.47 -0.71 -7.52
N GLN A 255 -24.31 0.32 -7.42
CA GLN A 255 -24.59 1.22 -8.54
C GLN A 255 -23.98 2.59 -8.27
N CYS A 256 -23.64 3.31 -9.34
CA CYS A 256 -23.24 4.71 -9.25
C CYS A 256 -24.47 5.61 -9.01
N THR A 257 -24.85 5.75 -7.73
CA THR A 257 -26.03 6.53 -7.34
C THR A 257 -25.85 8.03 -7.66
N SER A 258 -26.94 8.76 -7.81
CA SER A 258 -26.90 10.22 -8.00
C SER A 258 -26.16 10.92 -6.86
N SER A 259 -26.42 10.51 -5.60
CA SER A 259 -25.72 11.03 -4.43
C SER A 259 -24.20 10.85 -4.51
N ARG A 260 -23.73 9.67 -4.93
CA ARG A 260 -22.29 9.42 -5.08
C ARG A 260 -21.67 10.21 -6.22
N ARG A 261 -22.36 10.33 -7.36
CA ARG A 261 -21.92 11.21 -8.46
C ARG A 261 -21.80 12.66 -8.00
N SER A 262 -22.78 13.15 -7.26
CA SER A 262 -22.75 14.51 -6.71
C SER A 262 -21.61 14.71 -5.71
N CYS A 263 -21.33 13.73 -4.85
CA CYS A 263 -20.19 13.78 -3.94
C CYS A 263 -18.87 13.88 -4.72
N LEU A 264 -18.67 12.99 -5.69
CA LEU A 264 -17.45 12.96 -6.50
C LEU A 264 -17.29 14.26 -7.30
N ALA A 265 -18.36 14.78 -7.89
CA ALA A 265 -18.32 16.06 -8.61
C ALA A 265 -18.06 17.28 -7.72
N ALA A 266 -18.28 17.17 -6.39
CA ALA A 266 -18.02 18.24 -5.43
C ALA A 266 -16.58 18.24 -4.89
N LEU A 267 -15.78 17.21 -5.19
CA LEU A 267 -14.37 17.19 -4.80
C LEU A 267 -13.56 18.22 -5.62
N PRO A 268 -12.53 18.83 -5.03
CA PRO A 268 -11.67 19.79 -5.74
C PRO A 268 -11.07 19.19 -7.01
N ASP A 269 -10.87 20.02 -8.04
CA ASP A 269 -10.12 19.59 -9.23
C ASP A 269 -8.70 19.15 -8.83
N GLY A 270 -8.26 18.01 -9.35
CA GLY A 270 -7.00 17.41 -8.95
C GLY A 270 -7.06 16.52 -7.71
N ALA A 271 -8.24 16.32 -7.09
CA ALA A 271 -8.38 15.38 -5.98
C ALA A 271 -7.94 13.96 -6.37
N LEU A 272 -6.99 13.41 -5.60
CA LEU A 272 -6.49 12.05 -5.76
C LEU A 272 -7.21 11.06 -4.82
N ASP A 273 -7.54 11.51 -3.62
CA ASP A 273 -8.19 10.72 -2.58
C ASP A 273 -9.71 10.89 -2.64
N LEU A 274 -10.41 9.80 -2.91
CA LEU A 274 -11.87 9.78 -3.06
C LEU A 274 -12.60 9.19 -1.83
N SER A 275 -11.87 8.95 -0.73
CA SER A 275 -12.39 8.25 0.46
C SER A 275 -13.56 8.96 1.15
N SER A 276 -13.70 10.28 0.99
CA SER A 276 -14.85 11.04 1.51
C SER A 276 -16.17 10.70 0.81
N CYS A 277 -16.13 10.09 -0.38
CA CYS A 277 -17.32 9.68 -1.14
C CYS A 277 -17.64 8.19 -1.03
N GLY A 278 -16.87 7.44 -0.24
CA GLY A 278 -17.13 6.03 0.09
C GLY A 278 -15.94 5.11 -0.13
N GLU A 279 -16.20 3.82 0.04
CA GLU A 279 -15.21 2.76 -0.16
C GLU A 279 -14.96 2.49 -1.64
N ALA A 280 -13.79 1.94 -1.97
CA ALA A 280 -13.33 1.70 -3.33
C ALA A 280 -14.35 0.98 -4.20
N VAL A 281 -14.93 -0.14 -3.72
CA VAL A 281 -15.93 -0.92 -4.45
C VAL A 281 -17.17 -0.09 -4.81
N THR A 282 -17.55 0.86 -3.97
CA THR A 282 -18.73 1.70 -4.20
C THR A 282 -18.43 2.94 -5.04
N VAL A 283 -17.19 3.42 -5.01
CA VAL A 283 -16.73 4.58 -5.78
C VAL A 283 -16.39 4.17 -7.22
N ARG A 284 -15.73 3.03 -7.40
CA ARG A 284 -15.30 2.55 -8.74
C ARG A 284 -16.44 2.22 -9.68
N VAL A 285 -17.64 1.90 -9.19
CA VAL A 285 -18.81 1.69 -10.08
C VAL A 285 -19.24 2.96 -10.83
N CYS A 286 -18.69 4.13 -10.47
CA CYS A 286 -18.86 5.38 -11.21
C CYS A 286 -17.87 5.57 -12.37
N GLN A 287 -16.88 4.68 -12.50
CA GLN A 287 -15.95 4.69 -13.63
C GLN A 287 -16.71 4.57 -14.96
N GLY A 288 -16.30 5.37 -15.95
CA GLY A 288 -16.97 5.45 -17.26
C GLY A 288 -18.19 6.38 -17.30
N GLN A 289 -18.73 6.79 -16.14
CA GLN A 289 -19.78 7.82 -16.08
C GLN A 289 -19.21 9.21 -15.79
N ILE A 290 -18.13 9.28 -15.02
CA ILE A 290 -17.42 10.51 -14.66
C ILE A 290 -15.91 10.28 -14.65
N GLY A 291 -15.15 11.37 -14.67
CA GLY A 291 -13.69 11.33 -14.62
C GLY A 291 -13.04 10.99 -15.95
N VAL A 292 -11.76 10.63 -15.88
CA VAL A 292 -10.91 10.30 -17.03
C VAL A 292 -10.10 9.06 -16.71
N THR A 293 -9.62 8.37 -17.73
CA THR A 293 -8.64 7.29 -17.59
C THR A 293 -7.28 7.73 -18.09
N VAL A 294 -6.23 7.10 -17.60
CA VAL A 294 -4.90 7.15 -18.20
C VAL A 294 -4.91 6.28 -19.45
N ASP A 295 -5.09 6.92 -20.61
CA ASP A 295 -5.05 6.27 -21.91
C ASP A 295 -3.65 6.32 -22.55
N ALA A 296 -3.50 5.66 -23.70
CA ALA A 296 -2.23 5.61 -24.43
C ALA A 296 -1.71 7.00 -24.85
N ALA A 297 -2.61 7.95 -25.13
CA ALA A 297 -2.22 9.30 -25.55
C ALA A 297 -1.65 10.12 -24.37
N ALA A 298 -2.26 9.99 -23.18
CA ALA A 298 -1.76 10.59 -21.95
C ALA A 298 -0.38 9.99 -21.58
N LEU A 299 -0.21 8.67 -21.69
CA LEU A 299 1.08 8.01 -21.46
C LEU A 299 2.15 8.46 -22.44
N ALA A 300 1.84 8.53 -23.74
CA ALA A 300 2.78 9.01 -24.75
C ALA A 300 3.22 10.46 -24.48
N SER A 301 2.28 11.31 -24.06
CA SER A 301 2.57 12.70 -23.69
C SER A 301 3.48 12.79 -22.46
N ALA A 302 3.20 12.00 -21.42
CA ALA A 302 4.03 11.95 -20.21
C ALA A 302 5.44 11.41 -20.51
N LYS A 303 5.54 10.39 -21.37
CA LYS A 303 6.82 9.85 -21.83
C LYS A 303 7.64 10.91 -22.58
N ALA A 304 7.03 11.61 -23.53
CA ALA A 304 7.72 12.67 -24.27
C ALA A 304 8.22 13.80 -23.34
N ALA A 305 7.41 14.19 -22.35
CA ALA A 305 7.83 15.16 -21.34
C ALA A 305 9.00 14.64 -20.47
N SER A 306 9.03 13.34 -20.15
CA SER A 306 10.11 12.71 -19.41
C SER A 306 11.41 12.61 -20.21
N ASP A 307 11.34 12.38 -21.53
CA ASP A 307 12.51 12.27 -22.41
C ASP A 307 13.33 13.58 -22.44
N ALA A 308 12.65 14.74 -22.37
CA ALA A 308 13.31 16.04 -22.23
C ALA A 308 14.08 16.16 -20.89
N LYS A 309 13.51 15.68 -19.78
CA LYS A 309 14.17 15.68 -18.47
C LYS A 309 15.33 14.68 -18.40
N LEU A 310 15.19 13.52 -19.05
CA LEU A 310 16.26 12.53 -19.18
C LEU A 310 17.45 13.07 -19.98
N THR A 311 17.23 13.99 -20.92
CA THR A 311 18.32 14.68 -21.63
C THR A 311 19.14 15.57 -20.69
N ALA A 312 18.48 16.25 -19.74
CA ALA A 312 19.19 17.00 -18.70
C ALA A 312 19.95 16.06 -17.75
N LEU A 313 19.31 14.97 -17.30
CA LEU A 313 19.99 13.95 -16.49
C LEU A 313 21.22 13.37 -17.19
N ALA A 314 21.14 13.08 -18.50
CA ALA A 314 22.27 12.56 -19.27
C ALA A 314 23.47 13.52 -19.27
N THR A 315 23.22 14.83 -19.26
CA THR A 315 24.28 15.85 -19.16
C THR A 315 24.93 15.84 -17.77
N ASP A 316 24.11 15.69 -16.73
CA ASP A 316 24.55 15.70 -15.33
C ASP A 316 25.17 14.35 -14.88
N ALA A 317 24.80 13.25 -15.55
CA ALA A 317 25.15 11.88 -15.15
C ALA A 317 26.67 11.64 -15.09
N VAL A 318 27.46 12.33 -15.92
CA VAL A 318 28.93 12.27 -15.86
C VAL A 318 29.45 12.77 -14.50
N GLY A 319 28.86 13.83 -13.95
CA GLY A 319 29.21 14.32 -12.61
C GLY A 319 28.75 13.36 -11.50
N LEU A 320 27.56 12.78 -11.66
CA LEU A 320 26.96 11.89 -10.67
C LEU A 320 27.69 10.55 -10.54
N VAL A 321 27.96 9.87 -11.67
CA VAL A 321 28.48 8.47 -11.67
C VAL A 321 29.75 8.27 -12.50
N GLY A 322 30.30 9.33 -13.10
CA GLY A 322 31.43 9.25 -14.02
C GLY A 322 31.01 8.92 -15.46
N ALA A 323 31.87 9.21 -16.43
CA ALA A 323 31.56 9.07 -17.86
C ALA A 323 31.23 7.62 -18.27
N GLY A 324 31.89 6.63 -17.67
CA GLY A 324 31.71 5.22 -18.03
C GLY A 324 30.34 4.63 -17.68
N ARG A 325 29.62 5.22 -16.70
CA ARG A 325 28.31 4.74 -16.22
C ARG A 325 27.16 5.72 -16.49
N ALA A 326 27.44 6.86 -17.11
CA ALA A 326 26.45 7.92 -17.33
C ALA A 326 25.26 7.46 -18.20
N ALA A 327 25.54 6.62 -19.21
CA ALA A 327 24.51 6.03 -20.05
C ALA A 327 23.64 5.02 -19.26
N ASP A 328 24.26 4.21 -18.40
CA ASP A 328 23.57 3.20 -17.59
C ASP A 328 22.60 3.86 -16.61
N LEU A 329 23.04 4.91 -15.90
CA LEU A 329 22.17 5.69 -15.01
C LEU A 329 20.93 6.22 -15.76
N THR A 330 21.15 6.80 -16.95
CA THR A 330 20.07 7.39 -17.76
C THR A 330 19.11 6.31 -18.27
N ASN A 331 19.64 5.17 -18.73
CA ASN A 331 18.84 4.06 -19.25
C ASN A 331 18.03 3.38 -18.13
N ALA A 332 18.66 3.07 -17.00
CA ALA A 332 17.98 2.51 -15.82
C ALA A 332 16.88 3.45 -15.32
N THR A 333 17.15 4.76 -15.26
CA THR A 333 16.12 5.75 -14.88
C THR A 333 14.96 5.75 -15.88
N ARG A 334 15.23 5.69 -17.19
CA ARG A 334 14.20 5.58 -18.24
C ARG A 334 13.35 4.33 -18.08
N GLU A 335 13.94 3.19 -17.80
CA GLU A 335 13.24 1.92 -17.58
C GLU A 335 12.32 1.98 -16.35
N VAL A 336 12.80 2.56 -15.23
CA VAL A 336 11.97 2.77 -14.03
C VAL A 336 10.79 3.70 -14.33
N ILE A 337 11.01 4.81 -15.05
CA ILE A 337 9.91 5.70 -15.48
C ILE A 337 8.91 4.94 -16.36
N ALA A 338 9.38 4.16 -17.33
CA ALA A 338 8.52 3.39 -18.22
C ALA A 338 7.67 2.37 -17.45
N GLY A 339 8.28 1.65 -16.49
CA GLY A 339 7.57 0.71 -15.62
C GLY A 339 6.50 1.39 -14.78
N ARG A 340 6.80 2.55 -14.19
CA ARG A 340 5.81 3.33 -13.42
C ARG A 340 4.68 3.86 -14.31
N LEU A 341 4.98 4.39 -15.49
CA LEU A 341 3.95 4.85 -16.43
C LEU A 341 3.06 3.69 -16.90
N ALA A 342 3.62 2.50 -17.13
CA ALA A 342 2.84 1.32 -17.48
C ALA A 342 1.89 0.90 -16.35
N PHE A 343 2.32 1.00 -15.10
CA PHE A 343 1.47 0.74 -13.93
C PHE A 343 0.26 1.69 -13.85
N GLU A 344 0.41 2.94 -14.31
CA GLU A 344 -0.71 3.90 -14.34
C GLU A 344 -1.71 3.66 -15.48
N GLN A 345 -1.40 2.79 -16.45
CA GLN A 345 -2.28 2.56 -17.59
C GLN A 345 -3.66 2.06 -17.16
N GLY A 346 -4.72 2.74 -17.60
CA GLY A 346 -6.09 2.40 -17.25
C GLY A 346 -6.53 2.89 -15.86
N ALA A 347 -5.65 3.51 -15.07
CA ALA A 347 -6.04 4.16 -13.83
C ALA A 347 -7.16 5.19 -14.09
N TRP A 348 -8.21 5.15 -13.27
CA TRP A 348 -9.35 6.06 -13.36
C TRP A 348 -9.23 7.16 -12.32
N LEU A 349 -9.28 8.41 -12.76
CA LEU A 349 -9.13 9.59 -11.93
C LEU A 349 -10.30 10.55 -12.15
N LEU A 350 -10.61 11.36 -11.15
CA LEU A 350 -11.78 12.23 -11.19
C LEU A 350 -11.65 13.37 -12.22
N SER A 351 -10.43 13.77 -12.57
CA SER A 351 -10.20 14.85 -13.54
C SER A 351 -8.88 14.72 -14.30
N ALA A 352 -8.75 15.47 -15.40
CA ALA A 352 -7.51 15.55 -16.16
C ALA A 352 -6.35 16.14 -15.34
N THR A 353 -6.64 17.07 -14.42
CA THR A 353 -5.65 17.62 -13.49
C THR A 353 -5.10 16.54 -12.56
N ALA A 354 -5.98 15.71 -11.98
CA ALA A 354 -5.58 14.56 -11.16
C ALA A 354 -4.72 13.57 -11.97
N ARG A 355 -5.18 13.21 -13.18
CA ARG A 355 -4.43 12.33 -14.10
C ARG A 355 -3.03 12.87 -14.39
N ASN A 356 -2.93 14.15 -14.75
CA ASN A 356 -1.66 14.76 -15.07
C ASN A 356 -0.73 14.84 -13.85
N ALA A 357 -1.27 15.05 -12.64
CA ALA A 357 -0.49 15.05 -11.40
C ALA A 357 0.08 13.65 -11.08
N VAL A 358 -0.69 12.58 -11.28
CA VAL A 358 -0.21 11.20 -11.12
C VAL A 358 0.89 10.87 -12.13
N LEU A 359 0.68 11.20 -13.41
CA LEU A 359 1.70 10.99 -14.45
C LEU A 359 2.98 11.83 -14.22
N ALA A 360 2.82 13.07 -13.74
CA ALA A 360 3.95 13.90 -13.35
C ALA A 360 4.72 13.28 -12.17
N THR A 361 4.03 12.72 -11.18
CA THR A 361 4.67 12.02 -10.05
C THR A 361 5.40 10.76 -10.50
N ALA A 362 4.77 9.94 -11.36
CA ALA A 362 5.35 8.71 -11.91
C ALA A 362 6.66 8.97 -12.69
N THR A 363 6.81 10.15 -13.29
CA THR A 363 8.04 10.57 -14.01
C THR A 363 9.04 11.28 -13.10
N GLN A 364 8.58 12.13 -12.18
CA GLN A 364 9.45 12.99 -11.37
C GLN A 364 10.16 12.22 -10.26
N VAL A 365 9.49 11.28 -9.59
CA VAL A 365 10.09 10.53 -8.47
C VAL A 365 11.35 9.77 -8.89
N PRO A 366 11.34 8.93 -9.96
CA PRO A 366 12.56 8.26 -10.41
C PRO A 366 13.69 9.20 -10.81
N LEU A 367 13.36 10.37 -11.38
CA LEU A 367 14.37 11.38 -11.72
C LEU A 367 15.00 11.95 -10.46
N ASP A 368 14.20 12.33 -9.46
CA ASP A 368 14.72 12.83 -8.20
C ASP A 368 15.58 11.78 -7.48
N ASP A 369 15.15 10.51 -7.52
CA ASP A 369 15.92 9.38 -6.99
C ASP A 369 17.22 9.15 -7.75
N ALA A 370 17.25 9.32 -9.07
CA ALA A 370 18.47 9.21 -9.87
C ALA A 370 19.49 10.30 -9.53
N TYR A 371 19.04 11.51 -9.18
CA TYR A 371 19.93 12.57 -8.71
C TYR A 371 20.43 12.33 -7.29
N ALA A 372 19.55 11.93 -6.36
CA ALA A 372 19.93 11.73 -4.96
C ALA A 372 20.69 10.42 -4.73
N TYR A 373 20.25 9.34 -5.36
CA TYR A 373 20.72 7.97 -5.14
C TYR A 373 21.22 7.28 -6.41
N PRO A 374 22.08 7.92 -7.22
CA PRO A 374 22.47 7.41 -8.52
C PRO A 374 23.09 6.00 -8.47
N LEU A 375 23.75 5.64 -7.37
CA LEU A 375 24.35 4.31 -7.17
C LEU A 375 23.32 3.17 -7.01
N SER A 376 22.02 3.49 -6.92
CA SER A 376 20.95 2.48 -6.92
C SER A 376 20.53 2.09 -8.34
N PHE A 377 21.09 2.77 -9.36
CA PHE A 377 20.75 2.61 -10.78
C PHE A 377 21.92 2.11 -11.64
N VAL A 378 23.11 2.01 -11.05
CA VAL A 378 24.32 1.58 -11.76
C VAL A 378 25.10 0.59 -10.92
N ASP A 379 25.86 -0.28 -11.58
CA ASP A 379 26.74 -1.21 -10.89
C ASP A 379 27.91 -0.50 -10.20
N GLY A 380 28.43 -1.15 -9.17
CA GLY A 380 29.64 -0.71 -8.47
C GLY A 380 30.85 -0.75 -9.40
N ILE A 381 31.84 0.10 -9.13
CA ILE A 381 33.12 0.09 -9.86
C ILE A 381 34.06 -0.90 -9.19
N GLU A 382 34.63 -1.81 -9.98
CA GLU A 382 35.70 -2.68 -9.52
C GLU A 382 36.97 -1.85 -9.27
N PRO A 383 37.61 -1.97 -8.10
CA PRO A 383 38.85 -1.25 -7.82
C PRO A 383 39.99 -1.64 -8.75
N VAL A 384 40.69 -0.63 -9.28
CA VAL A 384 41.90 -0.81 -10.07
C VAL A 384 43.03 -0.02 -9.41
N PRO A 385 43.79 -0.64 -8.48
CA PRO A 385 44.88 0.03 -7.78
C PRO A 385 45.85 0.74 -8.73
N GLY A 386 46.12 2.01 -8.46
CA GLY A 386 47.01 2.85 -9.26
C GLY A 386 46.34 3.61 -10.42
N ASP A 387 45.10 3.30 -10.79
CA ASP A 387 44.34 4.10 -11.74
C ASP A 387 43.65 5.27 -11.02
N LEU A 388 44.20 6.47 -11.18
CA LEU A 388 43.71 7.67 -10.51
C LEU A 388 42.25 8.00 -10.88
N ALA A 389 41.83 7.75 -12.13
CA ALA A 389 40.48 8.08 -12.56
C ALA A 389 39.46 7.11 -11.93
N VAL A 390 39.79 5.82 -11.88
CA VAL A 390 38.98 4.80 -11.20
C VAL A 390 38.89 5.09 -9.71
N THR A 391 40.02 5.38 -9.05
CA THR A 391 40.03 5.64 -7.61
C THR A 391 39.23 6.88 -7.23
N ARG A 392 39.31 7.97 -8.02
CA ARG A 392 38.46 9.16 -7.80
C ARG A 392 36.97 8.86 -7.96
N ASN A 393 36.62 7.97 -8.89
CA ASN A 393 35.24 7.55 -9.03
C ASN A 393 34.76 6.75 -7.81
N ILE A 394 35.58 5.84 -7.30
CA ILE A 394 35.29 5.07 -6.07
C ILE A 394 35.16 6.00 -4.87
N ALA A 395 36.04 6.99 -4.74
CA ALA A 395 35.97 7.97 -3.66
C ALA A 395 34.67 8.78 -3.72
N THR A 396 34.24 9.20 -4.91
CA THR A 396 32.96 9.91 -5.09
C THR A 396 31.76 9.02 -4.79
N ASP A 397 31.80 7.75 -5.19
CA ASP A 397 30.74 6.78 -4.87
C ASP A 397 30.67 6.55 -3.35
N ALA A 398 31.81 6.55 -2.65
CA ALA A 398 31.85 6.46 -1.19
C ALA A 398 31.19 7.68 -0.51
N ILE A 399 31.38 8.89 -1.05
CA ILE A 399 30.68 10.11 -0.61
C ILE A 399 29.17 9.94 -0.78
N LEU A 400 28.70 9.59 -1.98
CA LEU A 400 27.27 9.36 -2.26
C LEU A 400 26.67 8.30 -1.32
N GLY A 401 27.39 7.21 -1.09
CA GLY A 401 27.00 6.16 -0.15
C GLY A 401 26.94 6.65 1.28
N TYR A 402 27.86 7.52 1.71
CA TYR A 402 27.84 8.16 3.02
C TYR A 402 26.66 9.10 3.17
N LEU A 403 26.45 10.04 2.22
CA LEU A 403 25.37 11.03 2.23
C LEU A 403 24.00 10.34 2.32
N LYS A 404 23.79 9.26 1.56
CA LYS A 404 22.54 8.46 1.60
C LYS A 404 22.18 7.93 2.99
N ARG A 405 23.18 7.66 3.85
CA ARG A 405 22.97 7.09 5.20
C ARG A 405 22.79 8.13 6.29
N GLN A 406 23.03 9.41 6.01
CA GLN A 406 22.93 10.46 7.02
C GLN A 406 21.48 10.86 7.28
N ASP A 407 21.17 11.14 8.54
CA ASP A 407 19.87 11.66 8.97
C ASP A 407 19.90 13.20 9.00
N TYR A 408 19.70 13.80 7.83
CA TYR A 408 19.64 15.25 7.70
C TYR A 408 18.34 15.85 8.27
N VAL A 409 17.30 15.04 8.52
CA VAL A 409 16.03 15.53 9.06
C VAL A 409 16.22 16.00 10.50
N ASN A 410 17.04 15.30 11.28
CA ASN A 410 17.39 15.66 12.65
C ASN A 410 18.66 16.52 12.75
N SER A 411 19.21 16.96 11.62
CA SER A 411 20.31 17.94 11.56
C SER A 411 19.77 19.37 11.44
N GLU A 412 20.65 20.37 11.39
CA GLU A 412 20.27 21.77 11.18
C GLU A 412 19.57 22.05 9.84
N PHE A 413 19.72 21.16 8.85
CA PHE A 413 19.03 21.28 7.57
C PHE A 413 17.52 21.05 7.69
N GLY A 414 17.07 20.26 8.68
CA GLY A 414 15.66 19.94 8.89
C GLY A 414 14.96 19.30 7.68
N ARG A 415 15.72 18.65 6.78
CA ARG A 415 15.28 18.13 5.49
C ARG A 415 15.94 16.81 5.20
N SER A 416 15.28 15.95 4.44
CA SER A 416 15.90 14.72 3.94
C SER A 416 16.99 15.01 2.90
N TYR A 417 17.92 14.07 2.72
CA TYR A 417 18.94 14.16 1.67
C TYR A 417 18.34 14.30 0.25
N LEU A 418 17.22 13.61 0.00
CA LEU A 418 16.48 13.74 -1.25
C LEU A 418 15.98 15.17 -1.46
N GLU A 419 15.40 15.80 -0.44
CA GLU A 419 14.94 17.20 -0.52
C GLU A 419 16.10 18.18 -0.70
N LEU A 420 17.21 17.98 0.01
CA LEU A 420 18.43 18.77 -0.20
C LEU A 420 18.92 18.67 -1.64
N THR A 421 18.96 17.45 -2.19
CA THR A 421 19.37 17.23 -3.59
C THR A 421 18.40 17.88 -4.58
N LYS A 422 17.09 17.92 -4.29
CA LYS A 422 16.12 18.64 -5.13
C LYS A 422 16.37 20.14 -5.11
N VAL A 423 16.59 20.73 -3.94
CA VAL A 423 16.79 22.18 -3.76
C VAL A 423 18.13 22.63 -4.35
N PHE A 424 19.19 21.86 -4.11
CA PHE A 424 20.56 22.21 -4.48
C PHE A 424 21.09 21.38 -5.65
N ARG A 425 20.23 20.88 -6.53
CA ARG A 425 20.59 19.93 -7.60
C ARG A 425 21.83 20.33 -8.40
N ALA A 426 21.86 21.57 -8.90
CA ALA A 426 22.98 22.04 -9.71
C ALA A 426 24.29 22.08 -8.91
N GLN A 427 24.25 22.51 -7.65
CA GLN A 427 25.43 22.54 -6.77
C GLN A 427 25.87 21.12 -6.41
N HIS A 428 24.92 20.23 -6.12
CA HIS A 428 25.16 18.82 -5.85
C HIS A 428 25.91 18.14 -7.00
N VAL A 429 25.41 18.27 -8.23
CA VAL A 429 26.04 17.74 -9.44
C VAL A 429 27.41 18.37 -9.67
N ALA A 430 27.53 19.70 -9.55
CA ALA A 430 28.78 20.41 -9.78
C ALA A 430 29.87 20.00 -8.78
N SER A 431 29.54 19.87 -7.49
CA SER A 431 30.50 19.45 -6.48
C SER A 431 30.97 18.02 -6.66
N LEU A 432 30.08 17.08 -7.02
CA LEU A 432 30.49 15.71 -7.30
C LEU A 432 31.38 15.63 -8.55
N LYS A 433 31.05 16.40 -9.58
CA LYS A 433 31.88 16.53 -10.77
C LYS A 433 33.26 17.09 -10.43
N GLU A 434 33.30 18.18 -9.68
CA GLU A 434 34.55 18.81 -9.22
C GLU A 434 35.38 17.82 -8.41
N PHE A 435 34.77 17.05 -7.50
CA PHE A 435 35.48 16.03 -6.74
C PHE A 435 36.07 14.94 -7.66
N ARG A 436 35.31 14.45 -8.64
CA ARG A 436 35.79 13.45 -9.62
C ARG A 436 36.95 13.98 -10.48
N GLU A 437 36.95 15.26 -10.83
CA GLU A 437 37.91 15.83 -11.78
C GLU A 437 39.14 16.44 -11.09
N ALA A 438 38.95 17.09 -9.94
CA ALA A 438 39.91 17.98 -9.31
C ALA A 438 40.39 17.53 -7.92
N SER A 439 39.81 16.47 -7.33
CA SER A 439 40.30 15.99 -6.01
C SER A 439 41.79 15.66 -6.08
N THR A 440 42.54 16.26 -5.15
CA THR A 440 43.98 16.06 -5.03
C THR A 440 44.22 14.80 -4.23
N ARG A 441 45.10 13.94 -4.76
CA ARG A 441 45.67 12.84 -3.98
C ARG A 441 46.71 13.43 -3.04
N GLU A 442 46.42 13.46 -1.75
CA GLU A 442 47.36 13.91 -0.74
C GLU A 442 48.05 12.72 -0.05
N THR A 443 49.32 12.93 0.31
CA THR A 443 50.13 11.98 1.10
C THR A 443 50.35 12.51 2.52
N PHE A 444 49.39 13.25 3.07
CA PHE A 444 49.53 13.84 4.40
C PHE A 444 49.53 12.73 5.46
N GLY A 445 50.53 12.74 6.34
CA GLY A 445 50.59 11.84 7.49
C GLY A 445 50.92 10.36 7.21
N ALA A 446 51.44 10.03 6.01
CA ALA A 446 52.05 8.75 5.62
C ALA A 446 51.60 7.51 6.42
N GLN A 447 50.30 7.20 6.41
CA GLN A 447 49.87 5.84 6.71
C GLN A 447 50.23 4.99 5.48
N PRO A 448 51.20 4.07 5.59
CA PRO A 448 51.61 3.27 4.43
C PRO A 448 50.39 2.49 3.91
N GLY A 449 50.16 2.57 2.61
CA GLY A 449 49.05 1.87 1.96
C GLY A 449 47.70 2.62 1.96
N LYS A 450 47.66 3.92 2.30
CA LYS A 450 46.44 4.74 2.22
C LYS A 450 46.61 5.92 1.26
N GLU A 451 45.54 6.23 0.52
CA GLU A 451 45.43 7.39 -0.35
C GLU A 451 44.32 8.31 0.16
N PHE A 452 44.58 9.62 0.23
CA PHE A 452 43.63 10.61 0.70
C PHE A 452 43.14 11.47 -0.47
N TYR A 453 41.82 11.61 -0.59
CA TYR A 453 41.18 12.44 -1.59
C TYR A 453 40.40 13.53 -0.88
N ILE A 454 40.78 14.78 -1.11
CA ILE A 454 40.16 15.95 -0.50
C ILE A 454 39.43 16.75 -1.58
N GLY A 455 38.26 17.26 -1.21
CA GLY A 455 37.47 18.16 -2.06
C GLY A 455 36.37 18.84 -1.27
N ARG A 456 35.31 19.26 -1.97
CA ARG A 456 34.16 19.91 -1.38
C ARG A 456 32.85 19.35 -1.91
N TRP A 457 31.83 19.30 -1.05
CA TRP A 457 30.46 18.97 -1.42
C TRP A 457 29.52 20.07 -0.96
N ILE A 458 28.88 20.81 -1.89
CA ILE A 458 28.00 21.96 -1.56
C ILE A 458 28.72 22.98 -0.64
N GLY A 459 30.01 23.22 -0.92
CA GLY A 459 30.86 24.13 -0.14
C GLY A 459 31.46 23.53 1.13
N THR A 460 30.97 22.38 1.57
CA THR A 460 31.37 21.63 2.76
C THR A 460 32.68 20.87 2.52
N HIS A 461 33.60 20.81 3.48
CA HIS A 461 34.83 20.03 3.33
C HIS A 461 34.50 18.53 3.25
N THR A 462 35.20 17.80 2.38
CA THR A 462 35.02 16.36 2.21
C THR A 462 36.34 15.66 2.03
N GLU A 463 36.52 14.57 2.77
CA GLU A 463 37.70 13.71 2.72
C GLU A 463 37.28 12.25 2.52
N VAL A 464 38.00 11.53 1.67
CA VAL A 464 37.86 10.08 1.50
C VAL A 464 39.23 9.42 1.59
N THR A 465 39.35 8.40 2.43
CA THR A 465 40.54 7.54 2.49
C THR A 465 40.29 6.25 1.74
N ILE A 466 41.15 5.95 0.77
CA ILE A 466 41.17 4.71 0.00
C ILE A 466 42.34 3.83 0.45
N ASP A 467 42.12 2.52 0.59
CA ASP A 467 43.21 1.56 0.72
C ASP A 467 43.91 1.37 -0.63
N SER A 468 45.21 1.63 -0.72
CA SER A 468 45.92 1.56 -2.00
C SER A 468 46.10 0.13 -2.52
N ALA A 469 45.99 -0.88 -1.65
CA ALA A 469 46.15 -2.28 -2.04
C ALA A 469 44.83 -2.86 -2.59
N THR A 470 43.70 -2.55 -1.95
CA THR A 470 42.37 -3.04 -2.39
C THR A 470 41.62 -2.06 -3.27
N GLY A 471 41.99 -0.78 -3.25
CA GLY A 471 41.27 0.33 -3.88
C GLY A 471 39.91 0.63 -3.24
N GLU A 472 39.60 0.08 -2.06
CA GLU A 472 38.35 0.29 -1.35
C GLU A 472 38.38 1.55 -0.48
N ALA A 473 37.24 2.24 -0.39
CA ALA A 473 37.09 3.35 0.55
C ALA A 473 36.95 2.85 1.98
N THR A 474 37.90 3.24 2.84
CA THR A 474 37.93 2.85 4.25
C THR A 474 37.41 3.93 5.20
N HIS A 475 37.39 5.18 4.76
CA HIS A 475 36.89 6.30 5.56
C HIS A 475 36.29 7.38 4.66
N VAL A 476 35.21 8.01 5.14
CA VAL A 476 34.56 9.17 4.50
C VAL A 476 34.22 10.17 5.60
N LEU A 477 34.62 11.42 5.41
CA LEU A 477 34.29 12.56 6.26
C LEU A 477 33.63 13.63 5.40
N VAL A 478 32.48 14.15 5.84
CA VAL A 478 31.82 15.34 5.27
C VAL A 478 31.54 16.27 6.43
N GLU A 479 32.26 17.39 6.51
CA GLU A 479 32.23 18.31 7.66
C GLU A 479 31.18 19.40 7.46
N ILE A 480 29.95 19.14 7.89
CA ILE A 480 28.83 20.08 7.78
C ILE A 480 29.06 21.25 8.75
N ASP A 481 29.26 22.44 8.19
CA ASP A 481 29.44 23.73 8.90
C ASP A 481 28.12 24.45 9.19
#